data_AF-A0A1L8E786-F1
#
_entry.id   AF-A0A1L8E786-F1
#
_cell.length_a   1.000
_cell.length_b   1.000
_cell.length_c   1.000
_cell.angle_alpha   90.00
_cell.angle_beta   90.00
_cell.angle_gamma   90.00
#
_symmetry.space_group_name_H-M   'P 1'
#
loop_
_entity.id
_entity.type
_entity.pdbx_description
1 polymer ?
#
loop_
_entity_poly.entity_id
_entity_poly.type
_entity_poly.pdbx_seq_one_letter_code
_entity_poly.pdbx_strand_id
1 'polypeptide(L)'
;VINNLLDSLYLELLNLIEQHTECRVNIERSNNSGQLLLAKTRYIQGSHAITLAQIPTENSEDFKALCYVEIDKTETKVSGEDKHLVRHKVDKAEGYVEPMHWFSALPPMTLRNAAI
;
A
#
# COMPACT_ATOMS: atom_id res chain seq x y z
N VAL A 1 -4.38 -34.83 27.05
CA VAL A 1 -3.95 -34.66 25.63
C VAL A 1 -4.81 -33.63 24.91
N ILE A 2 -6.14 -33.74 24.95
CA ILE A 2 -7.07 -32.75 24.35
C ILE A 2 -6.95 -31.35 24.99
N ASN A 3 -6.81 -31.26 26.32
CA ASN A 3 -6.65 -29.96 27.01
C ASN A 3 -5.39 -29.22 26.59
N ASN A 4 -4.25 -29.91 26.43
CA ASN A 4 -3.00 -29.27 26.01
C ASN A 4 -3.06 -28.69 24.60
N LEU A 5 -3.81 -29.34 23.69
CA LEU A 5 -4.03 -28.83 22.33
C LEU A 5 -4.92 -27.60 22.35
N LEU A 6 -6.00 -27.63 23.14
CA LEU A 6 -6.89 -26.50 23.33
C LEU A 6 -6.12 -25.29 23.89
N ASP A 7 -5.32 -25.49 24.92
CA ASP A 7 -4.49 -24.44 25.53
C ASP A 7 -3.49 -23.85 24.52
N SER A 8 -2.84 -24.70 23.71
CA SER A 8 -1.93 -24.26 22.65
C SER A 8 -2.64 -23.41 21.59
N LEU A 9 -3.83 -23.82 21.16
CA LEU A 9 -4.62 -23.06 20.18
C LEU A 9 -5.10 -21.71 20.75
N TYR A 10 -5.45 -21.68 22.04
CA TYR A 10 -5.80 -20.43 22.71
C TYR A 10 -4.62 -19.46 22.77
N LEU A 11 -3.41 -19.94 23.06
CA LEU A 11 -2.21 -19.11 23.04
C LEU A 11 -1.91 -18.57 21.63
N GLU A 12 -2.07 -19.41 20.59
CA GLU A 12 -1.88 -18.99 19.20
C GLU A 12 -2.93 -17.97 18.78
N LEU A 13 -4.18 -18.14 19.19
CA LEU A 13 -5.25 -17.17 18.96
C LEU A 13 -4.95 -15.82 19.62
N LEU A 14 -4.52 -15.83 20.88
CA LEU A 14 -4.16 -14.61 21.61
C LEU A 14 -3.00 -13.87 20.91
N ASN A 15 -1.97 -14.60 20.49
CA ASN A 15 -0.86 -14.06 19.72
C ASN A 15 -1.33 -13.47 18.37
N LEU A 16 -2.25 -14.14 17.67
CA LEU A 16 -2.80 -13.64 16.42
C LEU A 16 -3.63 -12.36 16.62
N ILE A 17 -4.40 -12.27 17.71
CA ILE A 17 -5.15 -11.06 18.09
C ILE A 17 -4.20 -9.90 18.39
N GLU A 18 -3.11 -10.17 19.12
CA GLU A 18 -2.08 -9.17 19.41
C GLU A 18 -1.44 -8.64 18.11
N GLN A 19 -0.95 -9.53 17.25
CA GLN A 19 -0.36 -9.17 15.96
C GLN A 19 -1.33 -8.39 15.07
N HIS A 20 -2.59 -8.83 15.00
CA HIS A 20 -3.61 -8.11 14.24
C HIS A 20 -3.84 -6.70 14.77
N THR A 21 -3.90 -6.54 16.10
CA THR A 21 -4.07 -5.24 16.74
C THR A 21 -2.87 -4.33 16.48
N GLU A 22 -1.65 -4.87 16.58
CA GLU A 22 -0.43 -4.14 16.26
C GLU A 22 -0.41 -3.67 14.79
N CYS A 23 -0.72 -4.57 13.85
CA CYS A 23 -0.84 -4.24 12.43
C CYS A 23 -1.84 -3.10 12.20
N ARG A 24 -3.01 -3.13 12.85
CA ARG A 24 -4.01 -2.06 12.72
C ARG A 24 -3.47 -0.71 13.20
N VAL A 25 -2.84 -0.67 14.38
CA VAL A 25 -2.23 0.56 14.92
C VAL A 25 -1.13 1.08 14.00
N ASN A 26 -0.31 0.19 13.45
CA ASN A 26 0.75 0.55 12.52
C ASN A 26 0.20 1.14 11.22
N ILE A 27 -0.88 0.56 10.67
CA ILE A 27 -1.58 1.10 9.50
C ILE A 27 -2.12 2.50 9.79
N GLU A 28 -2.78 2.70 10.93
CA GLU A 28 -3.31 4.01 11.31
C GLU A 28 -2.21 5.07 11.47
N ARG A 29 -1.10 4.71 12.13
CA ARG A 29 0.07 5.59 12.29
C ARG A 29 0.70 5.96 10.95
N SER A 30 0.87 4.97 10.06
CA SER A 30 1.44 5.18 8.72
C SER A 30 0.52 6.05 7.86
N ASN A 31 -0.78 5.78 7.91
CA ASN A 31 -1.78 6.55 7.17
C ASN A 31 -1.84 8.01 7.64
N ASN A 32 -1.85 8.24 8.96
CA ASN A 32 -1.82 9.60 9.53
C ASN A 32 -0.54 10.35 9.12
N SER A 33 0.62 9.69 9.20
CA SER A 33 1.90 10.27 8.77
C SER A 33 1.88 10.64 7.27
N GLY A 34 1.34 9.77 6.42
CA GLY A 34 1.14 10.03 4.99
C GLY A 34 0.20 11.22 4.74
N GLN A 35 -0.93 11.27 5.43
CA GLN A 35 -1.90 12.37 5.33
C GLN A 35 -1.29 13.71 5.75
N LEU A 36 -0.51 13.74 6.82
CA LEU A 36 0.20 14.95 7.27
C LEU A 36 1.20 15.43 6.22
N LEU A 37 1.95 14.52 5.61
CA LEU A 37 2.93 14.84 4.57
C LEU A 37 2.25 15.36 3.29
N LEU A 38 1.09 14.80 2.94
CA LEU A 38 0.24 15.30 1.85
C LEU A 38 -0.34 16.68 2.17
N ALA A 39 -0.81 16.92 3.40
CA ALA A 39 -1.30 18.23 3.83
C ALA A 39 -0.19 19.29 3.78
N LYS A 40 1.02 18.95 4.25
CA LYS A 40 2.21 19.81 4.14
C LYS A 40 2.56 20.10 2.67
N THR A 41 2.47 19.08 1.82
CA THR A 41 2.69 19.23 0.37
C THR A 41 1.71 20.21 -0.25
N ARG A 42 0.40 20.06 0.03
CA ARG A 42 -0.65 20.97 -0.42
C ARG A 42 -0.45 22.39 0.09
N TYR A 43 -0.05 22.53 1.36
CA TYR A 43 0.26 23.83 1.94
C TYR A 43 1.41 24.53 1.20
N ILE A 44 2.51 23.82 0.92
CA ILE A 44 3.66 24.36 0.19
C ILE A 44 3.29 24.74 -1.25
N GLN A 45 2.47 23.92 -1.91
CA GLN A 45 2.03 24.17 -3.29
C GLN A 45 0.99 25.30 -3.42
N GLY A 46 0.31 25.68 -2.33
CA GLY A 46 -0.66 26.78 -2.32
C GLY A 46 -1.79 26.61 -3.34
N SER A 47 -2.15 27.69 -4.05
CA SER A 47 -3.24 27.68 -5.06
C SER A 47 -2.99 26.70 -6.22
N HIS A 48 -1.73 26.36 -6.52
CA HIS A 48 -1.36 25.39 -7.55
C HIS A 48 -1.64 23.93 -7.16
N ALA A 49 -1.90 23.64 -5.87
CA ALA A 49 -2.22 22.29 -5.41
C ALA A 49 -3.58 21.77 -5.92
N ILE A 50 -4.46 22.69 -6.34
CA ILE A 50 -5.84 22.41 -6.76
C ILE A 50 -5.90 22.12 -8.27
N THR A 51 -4.88 22.53 -9.03
CA THR A 51 -4.86 22.39 -10.48
C THR A 51 -4.05 21.16 -10.89
N LEU A 52 -4.76 20.13 -11.38
CA LEU A 52 -4.24 18.99 -12.17
C LEU A 52 -3.47 17.90 -11.42
N ALA A 53 -4.10 17.24 -10.43
CA ALA A 53 -3.81 15.82 -10.29
C ALA A 53 -4.41 15.10 -11.51
N GLN A 54 -3.59 14.79 -12.51
CA GLN A 54 -3.95 14.00 -13.68
C GLN A 54 -3.97 12.51 -13.30
N ILE A 55 -4.78 12.18 -12.29
CA ILE A 55 -4.95 10.79 -11.88
C ILE A 55 -5.52 10.05 -13.09
N PRO A 56 -4.92 8.91 -13.48
CA PRO A 56 -5.44 8.13 -14.59
C PRO A 56 -6.93 7.82 -14.39
N THR A 57 -7.71 8.14 -15.41
CA THR A 57 -9.13 7.81 -15.52
C THR A 57 -9.32 6.79 -16.64
N GLU A 58 -10.56 6.33 -16.86
CA GLU A 58 -10.89 5.37 -17.93
C GLU A 58 -10.50 5.84 -19.34
N ASN A 59 -10.26 7.14 -19.54
CA ASN A 59 -9.84 7.74 -20.80
C ASN A 59 -8.31 7.92 -20.93
N SER A 60 -7.52 7.48 -19.93
CA SER A 60 -6.06 7.60 -19.95
C SER A 60 -5.42 6.49 -20.76
N GLU A 61 -4.18 6.69 -21.21
CA GLU A 61 -3.41 5.62 -21.86
C GLU A 61 -3.26 4.41 -20.93
N ASP A 62 -3.24 3.21 -21.51
CA ASP A 62 -3.04 1.97 -20.76
C ASP A 62 -1.68 1.96 -20.06
N PHE A 63 -1.66 1.59 -18.78
CA PHE A 63 -0.45 1.44 -18.00
C PHE A 63 -0.55 0.18 -17.12
N LYS A 64 0.60 -0.44 -16.83
CA LYS A 64 0.67 -1.56 -15.90
C LYS A 64 0.83 -1.05 -14.47
N ALA A 65 0.14 -1.69 -13.53
CA ALA A 65 0.27 -1.38 -12.12
C ALA A 65 1.67 -1.75 -11.60
N LEU A 66 2.34 -0.80 -10.93
CA LEU A 66 3.63 -1.04 -10.28
C LEU A 66 3.53 -1.99 -9.08
N CYS A 67 2.36 -2.11 -8.48
CA CYS A 67 2.13 -2.94 -7.31
C CYS A 67 0.79 -3.66 -7.46
N TYR A 68 0.78 -4.98 -7.35
CA TYR A 68 -0.44 -5.78 -7.37
C TYR A 68 -0.30 -6.97 -6.42
N VAL A 69 -1.45 -7.55 -6.06
CA VAL A 69 -1.51 -8.76 -5.25
C VAL A 69 -1.71 -9.94 -6.18
N GLU A 70 -0.87 -10.94 -6.06
CA GLU A 70 -1.00 -12.22 -6.73
C GLU A 70 -1.46 -13.26 -5.71
N ILE A 71 -2.31 -14.18 -6.17
CA ILE A 71 -2.97 -15.17 -5.31
C ILE A 71 -2.65 -16.56 -5.86
N ASP A 72 -1.90 -17.33 -5.08
CA ASP A 72 -1.54 -18.70 -5.41
C ASP A 72 -2.43 -19.66 -4.63
N LYS A 73 -3.29 -20.39 -5.35
CA LYS A 73 -4.15 -21.41 -4.74
C LYS A 73 -3.28 -22.59 -4.30
N THR A 74 -3.18 -22.79 -2.99
CA THR A 74 -2.33 -23.84 -2.40
C THR A 74 -3.11 -24.60 -1.35
N GLU A 75 -3.21 -25.92 -1.50
CA GLU A 75 -3.92 -26.80 -0.55
C GLU A 75 -3.22 -26.94 0.82
N THR A 76 -1.99 -26.43 0.96
CA THR A 76 -1.16 -26.60 2.16
C THR A 76 -1.45 -25.58 3.26
N LYS A 77 -2.08 -24.45 2.96
CA LYS A 77 -2.43 -23.42 3.94
C LYS A 77 -3.87 -23.57 4.40
N VAL A 78 -4.13 -23.28 5.67
CA VAL A 78 -5.48 -23.28 6.27
C VAL A 78 -6.46 -22.35 5.53
N SER A 79 -5.94 -21.29 4.90
CA SER A 79 -6.71 -20.35 4.07
C SER A 79 -7.04 -20.87 2.66
N GLY A 80 -6.41 -21.96 2.19
CA GLY A 80 -6.51 -22.46 0.81
C GLY A 80 -5.87 -21.58 -0.28
N GLU A 81 -5.35 -20.42 0.10
CA GLU A 81 -4.75 -19.42 -0.79
C GLU A 81 -3.52 -18.81 -0.13
N ASP A 82 -2.48 -18.56 -0.92
CA ASP A 82 -1.35 -17.72 -0.56
C ASP A 82 -1.46 -16.37 -1.28
N LYS A 83 -1.09 -15.29 -0.61
CA LYS A 83 -1.18 -13.93 -1.15
C LYS A 83 0.17 -13.28 -1.04
N HIS A 84 0.72 -12.84 -2.17
CA HIS A 84 1.98 -12.11 -2.19
C HIS A 84 1.82 -10.78 -2.92
N LEU A 85 2.52 -9.78 -2.38
CA LEU A 85 2.57 -8.45 -2.95
C LEU A 85 3.72 -8.39 -3.95
N VAL A 86 3.41 -8.22 -5.23
CA VAL A 86 4.40 -8.05 -6.30
C VAL A 86 4.61 -6.56 -6.54
N ARG A 87 5.88 -6.12 -6.52
CA ARG A 87 6.28 -4.75 -6.82
C ARG A 87 7.25 -4.72 -7.99
N HIS A 88 6.86 -4.03 -9.06
CA HIS A 88 7.68 -3.78 -10.24
C HIS A 88 8.38 -2.42 -10.13
N LYS A 89 9.56 -2.32 -10.72
CA LYS A 89 10.23 -1.04 -10.91
C LYS A 89 9.58 -0.29 -12.08
N VAL A 90 9.75 1.03 -12.09
CA VAL A 90 9.36 1.85 -13.23
C VAL A 90 10.17 1.42 -14.45
N ASP A 91 9.47 1.02 -15.50
CA ASP A 91 10.02 0.66 -16.80
C ASP A 91 9.01 1.02 -17.90
N LYS A 92 9.28 2.13 -18.59
CA LYS A 92 8.41 2.65 -19.64
C LYS A 92 8.34 1.73 -20.86
N ALA A 93 9.38 0.94 -21.14
CA ALA A 93 9.39 0.03 -22.30
C ALA A 93 8.40 -1.12 -22.09
N GLU A 94 8.26 -1.58 -20.85
CA GLU A 94 7.34 -2.65 -20.44
C GLU A 94 5.95 -2.13 -20.02
N GLY A 95 5.71 -0.81 -20.05
CA GLY A 95 4.44 -0.19 -19.69
C GLY A 95 4.25 0.12 -18.20
N TYR A 96 5.30 0.02 -17.39
CA TYR A 96 5.31 0.42 -15.97
C TYR A 96 5.69 1.89 -15.83
N VAL A 97 4.70 2.76 -15.64
CA VAL A 97 4.86 4.22 -15.67
C VAL A 97 5.08 4.81 -14.26
N GLU A 98 5.87 5.88 -14.16
CA GLU A 98 6.12 6.64 -12.93
C GLU A 98 4.88 7.47 -12.51
N PRO A 99 4.21 7.15 -11.40
CA PRO A 99 2.99 7.83 -10.94
C PRO A 99 3.23 9.26 -10.50
N MET A 100 4.47 9.61 -10.12
CA MET A 100 4.78 10.91 -9.53
C MET A 100 4.45 12.09 -10.47
N HIS A 101 4.53 11.87 -11.78
CA HIS A 101 4.19 12.88 -12.80
C HIS A 101 2.69 13.19 -12.86
N TRP A 102 1.82 12.30 -12.38
CA TRP A 102 0.37 12.56 -12.33
C TRP A 102 0.00 13.66 -11.35
N PHE A 103 0.84 13.92 -10.34
CA PHE A 103 0.55 14.88 -9.29
C PHE A 103 1.08 16.29 -9.60
N SER A 104 2.20 16.40 -10.33
CA SER A 104 2.74 17.68 -10.81
C SER A 104 3.93 17.46 -11.75
N ALA A 105 4.22 18.44 -12.61
CA ALA A 105 5.42 18.43 -13.46
C ALA A 105 6.73 18.42 -12.62
N LEU A 106 6.72 19.06 -11.44
CA LEU A 106 7.83 19.11 -10.49
C LEU A 106 7.33 18.72 -9.09
N PRO A 107 7.35 17.42 -8.76
CA PRO A 107 6.86 16.91 -7.49
C PRO A 107 7.73 17.42 -6.33
N PRO A 108 7.12 18.02 -5.30
CA PRO A 108 7.85 18.52 -4.13
C PRO A 108 8.51 17.37 -3.39
N MET A 109 9.64 17.66 -2.73
CA MET A 109 10.44 16.65 -2.03
C MET A 109 9.63 15.89 -0.96
N THR A 110 8.66 16.55 -0.33
CA THR A 110 7.73 15.93 0.61
C THR A 110 6.90 14.82 -0.03
N LEU A 111 6.42 14.99 -1.27
CA LEU A 111 5.66 13.96 -1.98
C LEU A 111 6.57 12.82 -2.45
N ARG A 112 7.79 13.14 -2.89
CA ARG A 112 8.80 12.13 -3.24
C ARG A 112 9.12 11.22 -2.05
N ASN A 113 9.29 11.82 -0.87
CA ASN A 113 9.55 11.07 0.36
C ASN A 113 8.33 10.25 0.82
N ALA A 114 7.11 10.61 0.40
CA ALA A 114 5.89 9.86 0.73
C ALA A 114 5.69 8.64 -0.16
N ALA A 115 6.30 8.63 -1.36
CA ALA A 115 6.12 7.58 -2.37
C ALA A 115 7.15 6.44 -2.27
N ILE A 116 8.21 6.64 -1.47
CA ILE A 116 9.22 5.63 -1.13
C ILE A 116 8.68 4.74 -0.01
#